data_AF-A0A9J5ZJC5-F1
#
_entry.id   AF-A0A9J5ZJC5-F1
#
_cell.length_a   1.000
_cell.length_b   1.000
_cell.length_c   1.000
_cell.angle_alpha   90.00
_cell.angle_beta   90.00
_cell.angle_gamma   90.00
#
_symmetry.space_group_name_H-M   'P 1'
#
loop_
_entity.id
_entity.type
_entity.pdbx_description
1 polymer ?
#
loop_
_entity_poly.entity_id
_entity_poly.type
_entity_poly.pdbx_seq_one_letter_code
_entity_poly.pdbx_strand_id
1 'polypeptide(L)'
;MNGRVDSERIATFRNHKQEPWDIYTHGVPCCNDDDCSQYRFFITKLKKKSKSRYSRDVGNKGSWKQQDKSKPVRKNGGPVIGYKKSMCYMNKGYKQENGHWLMKEYDLSTYILDKFDKDCRDYVLCAIKKRTRIKGTMKLMNVVPDQTSASVESTSYEEALELLNIKSVL
;
A
#
# COMPACT_ATOMS: atom_id res chain seq x y z
N MET A 1 -6.41 21.38 21.88
CA MET A 1 -6.37 21.98 20.53
C MET A 1 -6.44 20.84 19.54
N ASN A 2 -7.64 20.59 19.00
CA ASN A 2 -7.90 19.43 18.13
C ASN A 2 -7.38 19.73 16.72
N GLY A 3 -6.24 19.13 16.37
CA GLY A 3 -5.74 19.14 15.00
C GLY A 3 -6.62 18.27 14.12
N ARG A 4 -7.52 18.91 13.38
CA ARG A 4 -8.22 18.30 12.26
C ARG A 4 -7.15 17.97 11.21
N VAL A 5 -6.89 16.69 10.96
CA VAL A 5 -5.99 16.28 9.89
C VAL A 5 -6.83 16.20 8.62
N ASP A 6 -6.59 17.15 7.71
CA ASP A 6 -7.32 17.27 6.45
C ASP A 6 -7.17 16.00 5.59
N SER A 7 -8.30 15.45 5.18
CA SER A 7 -8.42 14.35 4.21
C SER A 7 -7.79 14.65 2.83
N GLU A 8 -7.32 15.88 2.61
CA GLU A 8 -6.59 16.30 1.42
C GLU A 8 -5.12 15.82 1.37
N ARG A 9 -4.60 15.26 2.46
CA ARG A 9 -3.16 14.94 2.54
C ARG A 9 -2.72 13.73 1.76
N ILE A 10 -3.62 12.83 1.34
CA ILE A 10 -3.20 11.58 0.69
C ILE A 10 -3.06 11.77 -0.81
N ALA A 11 -1.82 11.66 -1.28
CA ALA A 11 -1.51 11.72 -2.69
C ALA A 11 -2.34 10.67 -3.45
N THR A 12 -3.19 11.18 -4.33
CA THR A 12 -3.96 10.32 -5.22
C THR A 12 -3.09 9.94 -6.41
N PHE A 13 -2.72 8.67 -6.52
CA PHE A 13 -2.07 8.14 -7.71
C PHE A 13 -3.12 8.00 -8.81
N ARG A 14 -3.31 9.06 -9.60
CA ARG A 14 -4.30 9.09 -10.69
C ARG A 14 -3.80 8.40 -11.97
N ASN A 15 -2.51 8.10 -12.07
CA ASN A 15 -1.89 7.76 -13.34
C ASN A 15 -0.96 6.55 -13.26
N HIS A 16 -1.47 5.39 -13.67
CA HIS A 16 -0.68 4.16 -13.87
C HIS A 16 0.44 4.29 -14.92
N LYS A 17 0.75 5.47 -15.44
CA LYS A 17 1.85 5.71 -16.40
C LYS A 17 3.15 6.16 -15.75
N GLN A 18 3.17 6.37 -14.44
CA GLN A 18 4.37 6.80 -13.71
C GLN A 18 5.08 5.62 -13.05
N GLU A 19 6.40 5.72 -12.93
CA GLU A 19 7.22 4.70 -12.30
C GLU A 19 7.20 4.85 -10.76
N PRO A 20 7.52 3.79 -9.99
CA PRO A 20 7.48 3.86 -8.53
C PRO A 20 8.36 4.98 -7.94
N TRP A 21 9.52 5.25 -8.53
CA TRP A 21 10.43 6.32 -8.08
C TRP A 21 9.90 7.72 -8.38
N ASP A 22 9.14 7.89 -9.47
CA ASP A 22 8.56 9.18 -9.85
C ASP A 22 7.48 9.60 -8.85
N ILE A 23 6.76 8.63 -8.30
CA ILE A 23 5.63 8.92 -7.39
C ILE A 23 6.01 8.89 -5.92
N TYR A 24 7.09 8.20 -5.57
CA TYR A 24 7.47 7.96 -4.18
C TYR A 24 7.60 9.25 -3.36
N THR A 25 8.19 10.29 -3.95
CA THR A 25 8.37 11.62 -3.31
C THR A 25 7.06 12.34 -3.00
N HIS A 26 5.98 11.98 -3.68
CA HIS A 26 4.67 12.60 -3.49
C HIS A 26 3.83 11.92 -2.41
N GLY A 27 4.20 10.73 -1.95
CA GLY A 27 3.38 9.99 -0.99
C GLY A 27 3.57 10.46 0.45
N VAL A 28 2.56 10.16 1.26
CA VAL A 28 2.53 10.58 2.67
C VAL A 28 3.29 9.56 3.52
N PRO A 29 4.19 9.99 4.43
CA PRO A 29 4.75 9.07 5.43
C PRO A 29 3.68 8.64 6.45
N CYS A 30 3.79 7.42 6.99
CA CYS A 30 2.89 6.90 8.04
C CYS A 30 3.12 7.57 9.40
N CYS A 31 4.36 7.84 9.74
CA CYS A 31 4.73 8.53 10.98
C CYS A 31 6.07 9.24 10.79
N ASN A 32 6.46 9.99 11.82
CA ASN A 32 7.69 10.77 11.83
C ASN A 32 8.93 9.97 12.25
N ASP A 33 8.78 8.66 12.56
CA ASP A 33 9.88 7.81 13.00
C ASP A 33 10.62 7.14 11.84
N ASP A 34 11.93 6.97 11.99
CA ASP A 34 12.88 6.62 10.92
C ASP A 34 12.59 5.28 10.20
N ASP A 35 11.93 4.31 10.86
CA ASP A 35 11.66 3.00 10.24
C ASP A 35 10.32 2.94 9.46
N CYS A 36 9.30 3.67 9.90
CA CYS A 36 8.05 3.86 9.14
C CYS A 36 8.16 4.99 8.10
N SER A 37 9.24 5.79 8.15
CA SER A 37 9.58 6.85 7.18
C SER A 37 9.80 6.34 5.74
N GLN A 38 10.02 5.04 5.58
CA GLN A 38 10.37 4.41 4.30
C GLN A 38 9.15 4.01 3.46
N TYR A 39 7.97 3.90 4.07
CA TYR A 39 6.74 3.67 3.32
C TYR A 39 6.06 4.99 3.01
N ARG A 40 5.65 5.14 1.75
CA ARG A 40 4.88 6.27 1.24
C ARG A 40 3.51 5.77 0.83
N PHE A 41 2.47 6.42 1.36
CA PHE A 41 1.09 6.00 1.23
C PHE A 41 0.38 6.78 0.12
N PHE A 42 -0.43 6.06 -0.65
CA PHE A 42 -1.17 6.55 -1.81
C PHE A 42 -2.55 5.93 -1.87
N ILE A 43 -3.55 6.71 -2.23
CA ILE A 43 -4.84 6.19 -2.67
C ILE A 43 -4.79 6.09 -4.19
N THR A 44 -5.13 4.92 -4.73
CA THR A 44 -5.23 4.72 -6.17
C THR A 44 -6.56 4.12 -6.55
N LYS A 45 -7.13 4.60 -7.65
CA LYS A 45 -8.18 3.87 -8.35
C LYS A 45 -7.54 2.74 -9.14
N LEU A 46 -8.14 1.55 -9.12
CA LEU A 46 -7.69 0.40 -9.87
C LEU A 46 -8.20 0.47 -11.31
N LYS A 47 -7.30 0.28 -12.28
CA LYS A 47 -7.68 0.17 -13.69
C LYS A 47 -8.18 -1.23 -14.00
N LYS A 48 -9.46 -1.36 -14.36
CA LYS A 48 -10.04 -2.62 -14.82
C LYS A 48 -9.38 -3.10 -16.11
N LYS A 49 -8.94 -4.36 -16.12
CA LYS A 49 -8.47 -5.10 -17.30
C LYS A 49 -9.56 -6.01 -17.85
N SER A 50 -10.41 -6.55 -16.98
CA SER A 50 -11.62 -7.29 -17.31
C SER A 50 -12.63 -7.17 -16.16
N LYS A 51 -13.81 -7.80 -16.28
CA LYS A 51 -14.89 -7.75 -15.27
C LYS A 51 -14.42 -8.09 -13.85
N SER A 52 -13.45 -9.00 -13.71
CA SER A 52 -12.94 -9.50 -12.42
C SER A 52 -11.44 -9.25 -12.19
N ARG A 53 -10.73 -8.57 -13.11
CA ARG A 53 -9.27 -8.39 -13.00
C ARG A 53 -8.88 -6.93 -13.19
N TYR A 54 -7.92 -6.50 -12.39
CA TYR A 54 -7.28 -5.19 -12.48
C TYR A 54 -5.92 -5.29 -13.17
N SER A 55 -5.57 -4.30 -13.99
CA SER A 55 -4.23 -4.16 -14.55
C SER A 55 -3.25 -3.81 -13.44
N ARG A 56 -2.05 -4.38 -13.54
CA ARG A 56 -0.90 -4.11 -12.67
C ARG A 56 0.24 -3.47 -13.45
N ASP A 57 -0.03 -3.06 -14.69
CA ASP A 57 0.95 -2.44 -15.55
C ASP A 57 1.17 -1.00 -15.09
N VAL A 58 2.42 -0.59 -15.01
CA VAL A 58 2.81 0.75 -14.56
C VAL A 58 3.97 1.29 -15.40
N GLY A 59 4.06 2.61 -15.53
CA GLY A 59 5.23 3.23 -16.15
C GLY A 59 5.45 2.83 -17.61
N ASN A 60 6.71 2.82 -18.03
CA ASN A 60 7.13 2.38 -19.35
C ASN A 60 7.43 0.87 -19.33
N LYS A 61 6.40 0.05 -19.54
CA LYS A 61 6.45 -1.43 -19.57
C LYS A 61 6.82 -2.08 -18.23
N GLY A 62 6.64 -1.36 -17.12
CA GLY A 62 6.75 -1.90 -15.77
C GLY A 62 5.47 -2.63 -15.36
N SER A 63 5.57 -3.46 -14.31
CA SER A 63 4.41 -4.10 -13.70
C SER A 63 4.64 -4.43 -12.23
N TRP A 64 3.58 -4.39 -11.43
CA TRP A 64 3.57 -4.93 -10.07
C TRP A 64 3.24 -6.42 -10.10
N LYS A 65 4.13 -7.25 -9.56
CA LYS A 65 3.93 -8.70 -9.42
C LYS A 65 3.64 -9.08 -7.98
N GLN A 66 2.50 -9.72 -7.75
CA GLN A 66 2.12 -10.24 -6.45
C GLN A 66 3.15 -11.26 -5.92
N GLN A 67 3.47 -11.18 -4.64
CA GLN A 67 4.48 -12.00 -3.96
C GLN A 67 3.86 -13.02 -3.00
N ASP A 68 2.70 -12.72 -2.42
CA ASP A 68 2.02 -13.56 -1.44
C ASP A 68 0.53 -13.70 -1.74
N LYS A 69 -0.14 -14.63 -1.05
CA LYS A 69 -1.61 -14.71 -1.07
C LYS A 69 -2.19 -13.54 -0.26
N SER A 70 -3.39 -13.11 -0.62
CA SER A 70 -4.11 -12.08 0.13
C SER A 70 -4.35 -12.53 1.58
N LYS A 71 -4.07 -11.66 2.55
CA LYS A 71 -4.22 -11.91 3.98
C LYS A 71 -5.28 -10.99 4.58
N PRO A 72 -6.18 -11.48 5.44
CA PRO A 72 -7.20 -10.64 6.08
C PRO A 72 -6.55 -9.63 7.03
N VAL A 73 -7.14 -8.44 7.09
CA VAL A 73 -6.81 -7.38 8.05
C VAL A 73 -8.00 -7.19 8.99
N ARG A 74 -7.72 -7.17 10.30
CA ARG A 74 -8.72 -7.05 11.37
C ARG A 74 -8.29 -5.94 12.33
N LYS A 75 -9.25 -5.13 12.76
CA LYS A 75 -9.05 -4.16 13.84
C LYS A 75 -9.24 -4.85 15.19
N ASN A 76 -8.21 -4.86 16.04
CA ASN A 76 -8.27 -5.38 17.41
C ASN A 76 -8.90 -6.78 17.54
N GLY A 77 -8.64 -7.68 16.59
CA GLY A 77 -9.25 -9.03 16.57
C GLY A 77 -10.73 -9.09 16.16
N GLY A 78 -11.33 -7.95 15.84
CA GLY A 78 -12.70 -7.82 15.35
C GLY A 78 -12.90 -8.33 13.90
N PRO A 79 -14.02 -7.95 13.26
CA PRO A 79 -14.33 -8.34 11.89
C PRO A 79 -13.23 -7.98 10.89
N VAL A 80 -13.22 -8.69 9.75
CA VAL A 80 -12.30 -8.38 8.65
C VAL A 80 -12.70 -7.06 8.00
N ILE A 81 -11.83 -6.06 8.11
CA ILE A 81 -12.05 -4.73 7.54
C ILE A 81 -11.50 -4.62 6.10
N GLY A 82 -10.65 -5.55 5.70
CA GLY A 82 -10.03 -5.57 4.38
C GLY A 82 -9.04 -6.71 4.20
N TYR A 83 -8.32 -6.72 3.09
CA TYR A 83 -7.21 -7.64 2.86
C TYR A 83 -5.96 -6.89 2.42
N LYS A 84 -4.81 -7.51 2.68
CA LYS A 84 -3.50 -7.01 2.27
C LYS A 84 -2.79 -8.03 1.39
N LYS A 85 -2.07 -7.54 0.38
CA LYS A 85 -1.17 -8.33 -0.46
C LYS A 85 0.12 -7.56 -0.74
N SER A 86 1.21 -8.28 -0.85
CA SER A 86 2.53 -7.75 -1.15
C SER A 86 2.82 -7.89 -2.64
N MET A 87 3.38 -6.85 -3.24
CA MET A 87 3.77 -6.81 -4.65
C MET A 87 5.19 -6.27 -4.80
N CYS A 88 5.85 -6.68 -5.89
CA CYS A 88 7.19 -6.25 -6.26
C CYS A 88 7.17 -5.70 -7.68
N TYR A 89 7.82 -4.56 -7.89
CA TYR A 89 7.92 -3.94 -9.21
C TYR A 89 8.91 -4.70 -10.09
N MET A 90 8.52 -4.97 -11.33
CA MET A 90 9.33 -5.63 -12.32
C MET A 90 9.33 -4.85 -13.64
N ASN A 91 10.51 -4.57 -14.16
CA ASN A 91 10.69 -3.96 -15.47
C ASN A 91 11.99 -4.45 -16.12
N LYS A 92 11.88 -5.07 -17.30
CA LYS A 92 13.04 -5.59 -18.05
C LYS A 92 13.93 -4.49 -18.63
N GLY A 93 13.38 -3.31 -18.90
CA GLY A 93 14.09 -2.15 -19.43
C GLY A 93 14.93 -1.40 -18.39
N TYR A 94 14.52 -1.44 -17.11
CA TYR A 94 15.23 -0.79 -16.00
C TYR A 94 15.82 -1.82 -15.04
N LYS A 95 16.87 -2.52 -15.48
CA LYS A 95 17.51 -3.60 -14.70
C LYS A 95 17.96 -3.17 -13.29
N GLN A 96 18.39 -1.92 -13.14
CA GLN A 96 18.87 -1.35 -11.87
C GLN A 96 17.75 -1.07 -10.85
N GLU A 97 16.49 -0.92 -11.30
CA GLU A 97 15.33 -0.70 -10.42
C GLU A 97 14.42 -1.95 -10.33
N ASN A 98 14.65 -2.95 -11.19
CA ASN A 98 13.89 -4.19 -11.22
C ASN A 98 14.02 -4.95 -9.89
N GLY A 99 12.88 -5.20 -9.24
CA GLY A 99 12.81 -5.89 -7.96
C GLY A 99 13.15 -5.03 -6.73
N HIS A 100 13.47 -3.75 -6.91
CA HIS A 100 13.84 -2.87 -5.81
C HIS A 100 12.65 -2.18 -5.15
N TRP A 101 11.51 -2.10 -5.83
CA TRP A 101 10.34 -1.43 -5.28
C TRP A 101 9.33 -2.45 -4.77
N LEU A 102 8.86 -2.23 -3.55
CA LEU A 102 7.85 -3.04 -2.89
C LEU A 102 6.60 -2.22 -2.67
N MET A 103 5.46 -2.86 -2.83
CA MET A 103 4.15 -2.30 -2.55
C MET A 103 3.39 -3.25 -1.63
N LYS A 104 2.69 -2.70 -0.64
CA LYS A 104 1.57 -3.36 0.01
C LYS A 104 0.30 -2.72 -0.51
N GLU A 105 -0.56 -3.52 -1.13
CA GLU A 105 -1.89 -3.09 -1.55
C GLU A 105 -2.89 -3.57 -0.51
N TYR A 106 -3.77 -2.67 -0.13
CA TYR A 106 -4.84 -2.91 0.83
C TYR A 106 -6.19 -2.59 0.20
N ASP A 107 -7.06 -3.60 0.14
CA ASP A 107 -8.44 -3.47 -0.30
C ASP A 107 -9.40 -3.52 0.90
N LEU A 108 -10.50 -2.78 0.78
CA LEU A 108 -11.56 -2.81 1.79
C LEU A 108 -12.43 -4.04 1.60
N SER A 109 -12.95 -4.60 2.69
CA SER A 109 -13.89 -5.71 2.60
C SER A 109 -15.21 -5.25 2.00
N THR A 110 -15.95 -6.17 1.37
CA THR A 110 -17.27 -5.86 0.79
C THR A 110 -18.23 -5.30 1.83
N TYR A 111 -18.16 -5.82 3.07
CA TYR A 111 -18.95 -5.32 4.20
C TYR A 111 -18.73 -3.83 4.49
N ILE A 112 -17.48 -3.35 4.38
CA ILE A 112 -17.16 -1.94 4.53
C ILE A 112 -17.59 -1.16 3.28
N LEU A 113 -17.28 -1.66 2.09
CA LEU A 113 -17.62 -1.04 0.81
C LEU A 113 -19.13 -0.88 0.56
N ASP A 114 -19.97 -1.74 1.14
CA ASP A 114 -21.43 -1.64 1.03
C ASP A 114 -21.99 -0.41 1.77
N LYS A 115 -21.20 0.22 2.65
CA LYS A 115 -21.53 1.50 3.30
C LYS A 115 -21.15 2.73 2.46
N PHE A 116 -20.45 2.55 1.35
CA PHE A 116 -19.99 3.62 0.46
C PHE A 116 -20.67 3.56 -0.91
N ASP A 117 -20.57 4.66 -1.65
CA ASP A 117 -21.01 4.71 -3.05
C ASP A 117 -20.27 3.68 -3.91
N LYS A 118 -20.96 3.22 -4.96
CA LYS A 118 -20.43 2.19 -5.89
C LYS A 118 -19.09 2.58 -6.52
N ASP A 119 -18.84 3.88 -6.65
CA ASP A 119 -17.64 4.43 -7.28
C ASP A 119 -16.38 4.30 -6.40
N CYS A 120 -16.55 4.07 -5.09
CA CYS A 120 -15.46 3.86 -4.14
C CYS A 120 -14.87 2.44 -4.20
N ARG A 121 -15.57 1.49 -4.80
CA ARG A 121 -15.21 0.06 -4.82
C ARG A 121 -13.94 -0.25 -5.62
N ASP A 122 -13.57 0.63 -6.53
CA ASP A 122 -12.36 0.49 -7.34
C ASP A 122 -11.14 1.16 -6.67
N TYR A 123 -11.25 1.70 -5.47
CA TYR A 123 -10.12 2.34 -4.78
C TYR A 123 -9.40 1.39 -3.82
N VAL A 124 -8.08 1.53 -3.74
CA VAL A 124 -7.22 0.82 -2.78
C VAL A 124 -6.21 1.78 -2.17
N LEU A 125 -5.73 1.41 -0.98
CA LEU A 125 -4.58 2.05 -0.34
C LEU A 125 -3.31 1.29 -0.72
N CYS A 126 -2.30 2.00 -1.16
CA CYS A 126 -0.99 1.44 -1.47
C CYS A 126 0.08 2.05 -0.58
N ALA A 127 0.91 1.22 0.04
CA ALA A 127 2.13 1.63 0.73
C ALA A 127 3.34 1.17 -0.07
N ILE A 128 4.12 2.11 -0.59
CA ILE A 128 5.28 1.84 -1.46
C ILE A 128 6.58 2.12 -0.70
N LYS A 129 7.58 1.27 -0.85
CA LYS A 129 8.95 1.52 -0.38
C LYS A 129 10.01 1.09 -1.39
N LYS A 130 11.19 1.73 -1.33
CA LYS A 130 12.39 1.27 -2.02
C LYS A 130 13.20 0.34 -1.11
N ARG A 131 13.66 -0.80 -1.63
CA ARG A 131 14.63 -1.66 -0.95
C ARG A 131 15.98 -0.95 -0.91
N THR A 132 16.58 -0.87 0.27
CA THR A 132 17.97 -0.42 0.43
C THR A 132 18.91 -1.62 0.25
N ARG A 133 19.96 -1.44 -0.56
CA ARG A 133 21.04 -2.42 -0.67
C ARG A 133 22.03 -2.18 0.47
N ILE A 134 22.09 -3.09 1.45
CA ILE A 134 23.23 -3.13 2.37
C ILE A 134 24.31 -3.96 1.67
N LYS A 135 25.54 -3.42 1.58
CA LYS A 135 26.67 -4.05 0.86
C LYS A 135 26.78 -5.55 1.21
N GLY A 136 26.72 -6.41 0.19
CA GLY A 136 27.01 -7.84 0.30
C GLY A 136 25.82 -8.79 0.42
N THR A 137 24.60 -8.32 0.73
CA THR A 137 23.43 -9.20 0.76
C THR A 137 22.20 -8.39 0.41
N MET A 138 21.41 -8.84 -0.57
CA MET A 138 20.02 -8.41 -0.64
C MET A 138 19.38 -8.89 0.67
N LYS A 139 19.29 -8.02 1.69
CA LYS A 139 18.54 -8.35 2.89
C LYS A 139 17.10 -8.46 2.42
N LEU A 140 16.67 -9.69 2.11
CA LEU A 140 15.35 -10.11 2.50
C LEU A 140 15.38 -9.85 4.00
N MET A 141 14.68 -8.82 4.45
CA MET A 141 14.18 -8.82 5.81
C MET A 141 13.29 -10.06 5.86
N ASN A 142 13.96 -11.20 6.06
CA ASN A 142 13.39 -12.44 6.50
C ASN A 142 12.79 -12.03 7.83
N VAL A 143 11.50 -11.73 7.77
CA VAL A 143 10.62 -11.98 8.87
C VAL A 143 10.84 -13.47 9.16
N VAL A 144 11.80 -13.75 10.04
CA VAL A 144 11.55 -14.77 11.06
C VAL A 144 10.13 -14.45 11.51
N PRO A 145 9.18 -15.41 11.50
CA PRO A 145 7.88 -15.18 12.11
C PRO A 145 8.12 -15.05 13.61
N ASP A 146 8.70 -13.93 14.02
CA ASP A 146 8.66 -13.47 15.37
C ASP A 146 7.23 -12.98 15.55
N GLN A 147 6.53 -13.64 16.46
CA GLN A 147 5.12 -13.43 16.76
C GLN A 147 4.84 -12.00 17.28
N THR A 148 5.87 -11.16 17.35
CA THR A 148 5.89 -9.76 17.78
C THR A 148 5.68 -8.74 16.64
N SER A 149 5.74 -9.13 15.36
CA SER A 149 5.66 -8.20 14.20
C SER A 149 4.24 -7.87 13.70
N ALA A 150 3.25 -8.66 14.10
CA ALA A 150 1.86 -8.45 13.69
C ALA A 150 1.23 -7.20 14.33
N SER A 151 1.67 -6.83 15.54
CA SER A 151 1.19 -5.64 16.25
C SER A 151 1.64 -4.37 15.53
N VAL A 152 2.94 -4.20 15.28
CA VAL A 152 3.53 -3.00 14.64
C VAL A 152 2.98 -2.79 13.23
N GLU A 153 2.80 -3.87 12.45
CA GLU A 153 2.26 -3.78 11.09
C GLU A 153 0.75 -3.50 11.06
N SER A 154 0.01 -3.92 12.11
CA SER A 154 -1.39 -3.55 12.30
C SER A 154 -1.51 -2.10 12.76
N THR A 155 -0.64 -1.63 13.65
CA THR A 155 -0.59 -0.23 14.10
C THR A 155 -0.33 0.73 12.94
N SER A 156 0.65 0.45 12.06
CA SER A 156 0.90 1.28 10.88
C SER A 156 -0.29 1.30 9.90
N TYR A 157 -1.05 0.21 9.82
CA TYR A 157 -2.27 0.19 9.01
C TYR A 157 -3.42 0.95 9.66
N GLU A 158 -3.60 0.80 10.97
CA GLU A 158 -4.57 1.58 11.73
C GLU A 158 -4.23 3.07 11.67
N GLU A 159 -2.99 3.48 11.92
CA GLU A 159 -2.47 4.84 11.74
C GLU A 159 -2.74 5.38 10.34
N ALA A 160 -2.49 4.59 9.30
CA ALA A 160 -2.85 4.96 7.93
C ALA A 160 -4.37 5.14 7.77
N LEU A 161 -5.20 4.27 8.36
CA LEU A 161 -6.67 4.42 8.40
C LEU A 161 -7.13 5.64 9.22
N GLU A 162 -6.39 6.03 10.26
CA GLU A 162 -6.63 7.26 11.03
C GLU A 162 -6.31 8.49 10.18
N LEU A 163 -5.16 8.47 9.49
CA LEU A 163 -4.73 9.50 8.55
C LEU A 163 -5.68 9.61 7.35
N LEU A 164 -6.35 8.51 6.98
CA LEU A 164 -7.37 8.43 5.93
C LEU A 164 -8.74 8.97 6.37
N ASN A 165 -8.91 9.38 7.64
CA ASN A 165 -10.19 9.78 8.21
C ASN A 165 -11.29 8.68 8.09
N ILE A 166 -10.90 7.41 7.87
CA ILE A 166 -11.85 6.29 7.78
C ILE A 166 -12.42 5.94 9.17
N LYS A 167 -11.78 6.40 10.25
CA LYS A 167 -12.28 6.35 11.62
C LYS A 167 -13.62 7.06 11.84
N SER A 168 -13.98 8.05 11.03
CA SER A 168 -15.31 8.69 11.17
C SER A 168 -16.42 7.93 10.45
N VAL A 169 -16.08 6.86 9.73
CA VAL A 169 -17.02 6.03 8.94
C VAL A 169 -17.12 4.59 9.48
N LEU A 170 -16.21 4.18 10.37
CA LEU A 170 -16.24 2.91 11.12
C LEU A 170 -16.71 3.14 12.56
#